data_AF-A0A2V6V9Q9-F1
#
_entry.id   AF-A0A2V6V9Q9-F1
#
_cell.length_a   1.000
_cell.length_b   1.000
_cell.length_c   1.000
_cell.angle_alpha   90.00
_cell.angle_beta   90.00
_cell.angle_gamma   90.00
#
_symmetry.space_group_name_H-M   'P 1'
#
loop_
_entity.id
_entity.type
_entity.pdbx_description
1 polymer ?
#
loop_
_entity_poly.entity_id
_entity_poly.type
_entity_poly.pdbx_seq_one_letter_code
_entity_poly.pdbx_strand_id
1 'polypeptide(L)'
;MDKVLSRVTLLVVVFVVSFAFQPFAQADKGNAACPGEDVFYNPDNGQDIIVPEGYKVEVFAKDLNFPTDIAFVGSANNFKAYVLESGTGLPGRCNNRQPAPPLNANAFGGAFSTTNPFTPDIVVFDQNGNRQSGTIG
;
A
#
# COMPACT_ATOMS: atom_id res chain seq x y z
N MET A 1 4.05 -35.56 -43.34
CA MET A 1 4.26 -35.58 -41.87
C MET A 1 4.79 -34.23 -41.34
N ASP A 2 5.20 -33.33 -42.22
CA ASP A 2 5.94 -32.11 -41.87
C ASP A 2 5.08 -31.00 -41.25
N LYS A 3 3.81 -30.90 -41.65
CA LYS A 3 2.87 -29.90 -41.09
C LYS A 3 2.45 -30.21 -39.66
N VAL A 4 2.41 -31.48 -39.27
CA VAL A 4 2.05 -31.91 -37.90
C VAL A 4 3.24 -31.68 -36.97
N LEU A 5 4.45 -32.07 -37.40
CA LEU A 5 5.67 -31.83 -36.64
C LEU A 5 5.91 -30.33 -36.41
N SER A 6 5.75 -29.49 -37.45
CA SER A 6 5.87 -28.03 -37.34
C SER A 6 4.86 -27.40 -36.37
N ARG A 7 3.61 -27.89 -36.33
CA ARG A 7 2.58 -27.42 -35.39
C ARG A 7 2.87 -27.83 -33.94
N VAL A 8 3.37 -29.06 -33.75
CA VAL A 8 3.77 -29.56 -32.42
C VAL A 8 4.99 -28.77 -31.91
N THR A 9 5.99 -28.52 -32.76
CA THR A 9 7.15 -27.70 -32.37
C THR A 9 6.74 -26.27 -32.03
N LEU A 10 5.84 -25.65 -32.80
CA LEU A 10 5.34 -24.30 -32.50
C LEU A 10 4.60 -24.25 -31.16
N LEU A 11 3.73 -25.24 -30.88
CA LEU A 11 3.00 -25.32 -29.60
C LEU A 11 3.93 -25.51 -28.41
N VAL A 12 4.95 -26.37 -28.53
CA VAL A 12 5.94 -26.58 -27.47
C VAL A 12 6.76 -25.32 -27.22
N VAL A 13 7.18 -24.60 -28.28
CA VAL A 13 7.92 -23.34 -28.14
C VAL A 13 7.05 -22.27 -27.47
N VAL A 14 5.79 -22.11 -27.89
CA VAL A 14 4.86 -21.15 -27.25
C VAL A 14 4.68 -21.50 -25.77
N PHE A 15 4.47 -22.78 -25.44
CA PHE A 15 4.28 -23.22 -24.05
C PHE A 15 5.53 -22.97 -23.18
N VAL A 16 6.73 -23.26 -23.69
CA VAL A 16 7.99 -23.02 -22.96
C VAL A 16 8.25 -21.52 -22.77
N VAL A 17 7.96 -20.68 -23.76
CA VAL A 17 8.07 -19.22 -23.63
C VAL A 17 7.06 -18.67 -22.63
N SER A 18 5.82 -19.19 -22.60
CA SER A 18 4.80 -18.78 -21.61
C SER A 18 5.16 -19.14 -20.16
N PHE A 19 5.88 -20.26 -19.94
CA PHE A 19 6.36 -20.63 -18.61
C PHE A 19 7.62 -19.88 -18.17
N ALA A 20 8.47 -19.43 -19.11
CA ALA A 20 9.68 -18.67 -18.80
C ALA A 20 9.39 -17.20 -18.40
N PHE A 21 8.21 -16.68 -18.73
CA PHE A 21 7.78 -15.31 -18.42
C PHE A 21 6.58 -15.30 -17.47
N GLN A 22 6.64 -16.06 -16.38
CA GLN A 22 5.71 -15.84 -15.27
C GLN A 22 6.15 -14.56 -14.55
N PRO A 23 5.32 -13.49 -14.50
CA PRO A 23 5.63 -12.35 -13.65
C PRO A 23 5.59 -12.82 -12.20
N PHE A 24 6.75 -12.95 -11.58
CA PHE A 24 6.81 -13.08 -10.12
C PHE A 24 6.29 -11.77 -9.54
N ALA A 25 5.27 -11.85 -8.69
CA ALA A 25 4.80 -10.68 -7.96
C ALA A 25 5.96 -10.14 -7.13
N GLN A 26 6.47 -8.97 -7.52
CA GLN A 26 7.45 -8.21 -6.77
C GLN A 26 6.67 -7.40 -5.72
N ALA A 27 7.20 -7.29 -4.51
CA ALA A 27 6.60 -6.41 -3.52
C ALA A 27 6.63 -4.96 -4.02
N ASP A 28 5.55 -4.23 -3.76
CA ASP A 28 5.43 -2.84 -4.20
C ASP A 28 6.33 -1.91 -3.37
N LYS A 29 6.53 -2.24 -2.10
CA LYS A 29 7.41 -1.48 -1.21
C LYS A 29 7.96 -2.33 -0.07
N GLY A 30 9.25 -2.19 0.19
CA GLY A 30 9.92 -2.76 1.36
C GLY A 30 10.20 -1.71 2.44
N ASN A 31 10.22 -2.13 3.70
CA ASN A 31 10.62 -1.28 4.82
C ASN A 31 12.15 -1.08 4.81
N ALA A 32 12.61 0.12 4.44
CA ALA A 32 14.05 0.42 4.32
C ALA A 32 14.83 0.25 5.64
N ALA A 33 14.16 0.29 6.79
CA ALA A 33 14.78 0.04 8.09
C ALA A 33 14.74 -1.43 8.50
N CYS A 34 13.84 -2.23 7.93
CA CYS A 34 13.52 -3.58 8.38
C CYS A 34 13.48 -4.57 7.22
N PRO A 35 14.64 -5.16 6.85
CA PRO A 35 14.71 -6.14 5.78
C PRO A 35 13.76 -7.32 5.99
N GLY A 36 13.05 -7.72 4.94
CA GLY A 36 12.07 -8.81 4.95
C GLY A 36 10.65 -8.39 5.32
N GLU A 37 10.43 -7.13 5.67
CA GLU A 37 9.08 -6.53 5.72
C GLU A 37 8.76 -5.88 4.38
N ASP A 38 8.14 -6.68 3.51
CA ASP A 38 7.73 -6.30 2.18
C ASP A 38 6.21 -6.37 2.09
N VAL A 39 5.58 -5.38 1.45
CA VAL A 39 4.13 -5.31 1.28
C VAL A 39 3.73 -5.26 -0.17
N PHE A 40 2.58 -5.88 -0.46
CA PHE A 40 1.85 -5.71 -1.70
C PHE A 40 0.79 -4.64 -1.49
N TYR A 41 0.69 -3.70 -2.41
CA TYR A 41 -0.21 -2.57 -2.40
C TYR A 41 -1.15 -2.64 -3.60
N ASN A 42 -2.39 -3.04 -3.33
CA ASN A 42 -3.47 -3.03 -4.32
C ASN A 42 -4.56 -2.00 -3.92
N PRO A 43 -4.54 -0.77 -4.49
CA PRO A 43 -5.54 0.25 -4.22
C PRO A 43 -6.73 0.24 -5.20
N ASP A 44 -7.00 -0.89 -5.85
CA ASP A 44 -8.18 -1.07 -6.69
C ASP A 44 -9.49 -1.05 -5.86
N ASN A 45 -10.62 -1.42 -6.47
CA ASN A 45 -11.96 -1.25 -5.91
C ASN A 45 -12.34 -2.26 -4.80
N GLY A 46 -11.37 -2.84 -4.09
CA GLY A 46 -11.63 -3.77 -2.99
C GLY A 46 -12.15 -5.14 -3.42
N GLN A 47 -11.91 -5.56 -4.67
CA GLN A 47 -12.34 -6.87 -5.20
C GLN A 47 -11.80 -8.07 -4.41
N ASP A 48 -10.72 -7.88 -3.67
CA ASP A 48 -10.07 -8.91 -2.86
C ASP A 48 -10.72 -9.05 -1.46
N ILE A 49 -11.74 -8.23 -1.15
CA ILE A 49 -12.43 -8.23 0.14
C ILE A 49 -13.79 -8.93 -0.01
N ILE A 50 -13.97 -10.04 0.70
CA ILE A 50 -15.25 -10.73 0.77
C ILE A 50 -16.17 -9.97 1.73
N VAL A 51 -17.30 -9.49 1.23
CA VAL A 51 -18.35 -8.87 2.06
C VAL A 51 -19.66 -9.66 2.00
N PRO A 52 -20.52 -9.56 3.04
CA PRO A 52 -21.83 -10.21 3.03
C PRO A 52 -22.73 -9.73 1.89
N GLU A 53 -23.75 -10.52 1.57
CA GLU A 53 -24.76 -10.15 0.57
C GLU A 53 -25.43 -8.81 0.91
N GLY A 54 -25.58 -7.94 -0.09
CA GLY A 54 -26.13 -6.59 0.07
C GLY A 54 -25.12 -5.50 0.47
N TYR A 55 -23.85 -5.86 0.72
CA TYR A 55 -22.78 -4.92 1.04
C TYR A 55 -21.83 -4.69 -0.14
N LYS A 56 -21.15 -3.54 -0.14
CA LYS A 56 -20.16 -3.15 -1.14
C LYS A 56 -18.98 -2.47 -0.44
N VAL A 57 -17.78 -2.62 -1.00
CA VAL A 57 -16.59 -1.86 -0.61
C VAL A 57 -16.25 -0.89 -1.74
N GLU A 58 -15.79 0.30 -1.38
CA GLU A 58 -15.28 1.30 -2.31
C GLU A 58 -14.05 1.96 -1.72
N VAL A 59 -13.16 2.41 -2.60
CA VAL A 59 -12.03 3.24 -2.20
C VAL A 59 -12.54 4.66 -1.97
N PHE A 60 -12.45 5.11 -0.72
CA PHE A 60 -12.71 6.49 -0.35
C PHE A 60 -11.48 7.38 -0.57
N ALA A 61 -10.31 6.93 -0.10
CA ALA A 61 -9.02 7.57 -0.31
C ALA A 61 -7.91 6.51 -0.43
N LYS A 62 -6.83 6.83 -1.14
CA LYS A 62 -5.68 5.94 -1.37
C LYS A 62 -4.38 6.73 -1.33
N ASP A 63 -3.26 6.01 -1.48
CA ASP A 63 -1.90 6.56 -1.48
C ASP A 63 -1.54 7.32 -0.18
N LEU A 64 -2.04 6.82 0.96
CA LEU A 64 -1.81 7.36 2.30
C LEU A 64 -0.56 6.78 2.95
N ASN A 65 0.03 7.53 3.88
CA ASN A 65 1.19 7.10 4.66
C ASN A 65 0.76 6.49 6.00
N PHE A 66 0.66 5.17 6.07
CA PHE A 66 0.30 4.43 7.31
C PHE A 66 -0.93 5.02 8.05
N PRO A 67 -2.10 5.07 7.41
CA PRO A 67 -3.31 5.54 8.08
C PRO A 67 -3.69 4.59 9.21
N THR A 68 -3.79 5.10 10.44
CA THR A 68 -4.10 4.27 11.63
C THR A 68 -5.47 4.58 12.23
N ASP A 69 -5.97 5.79 12.06
CA ASP A 69 -7.27 6.21 12.62
C ASP A 69 -7.97 7.21 11.71
N ILE A 70 -9.29 7.31 11.84
CA ILE A 70 -10.15 8.21 11.08
C ILE A 70 -11.27 8.77 11.95
N ALA A 71 -11.48 10.08 11.87
CA ALA A 71 -12.58 10.77 12.54
C ALA A 71 -13.39 11.60 11.55
N PHE A 72 -14.71 11.64 11.74
CA PHE A 72 -15.63 12.38 10.89
C PHE A 72 -16.20 13.58 11.63
N VAL A 73 -16.16 14.76 11.00
CA VAL A 73 -16.77 15.98 11.54
C VAL A 73 -17.79 16.51 10.54
N GLY A 74 -19.04 16.67 10.98
CA GLY A 74 -20.12 17.22 10.17
C GLY A 74 -21.41 16.41 10.28
N SER A 75 -22.06 16.22 9.13
CA SER A 75 -23.35 15.54 8.97
C SER A 75 -23.25 14.47 7.88
N ALA A 76 -24.26 13.60 7.78
CA ALA A 76 -24.30 12.54 6.78
C ALA A 76 -24.07 13.02 5.33
N ASN A 77 -24.50 14.24 4.99
CA ASN A 77 -24.42 14.78 3.62
C ASN A 77 -23.32 15.83 3.44
N ASN A 78 -22.63 16.20 4.51
CA ASN A 78 -21.55 17.18 4.48
C ASN A 78 -20.63 16.95 5.68
N PHE A 79 -19.50 16.29 5.43
CA PHE A 79 -18.52 15.96 6.44
C PHE A 79 -17.10 16.13 5.91
N LYS A 80 -16.18 16.25 6.88
CA LYS A 80 -14.75 16.09 6.67
C LYS A 80 -14.28 14.81 7.35
N ALA A 81 -13.41 14.07 6.68
CA ALA A 81 -12.71 12.94 7.26
C ALA A 81 -11.28 13.37 7.62
N TYR A 82 -10.92 13.26 8.90
CA TYR A 82 -9.59 13.51 9.41
C TYR A 82 -8.92 12.15 9.59
N VAL A 83 -7.87 11.90 8.81
CA VAL A 83 -7.13 10.64 8.87
C VAL A 83 -5.80 10.89 9.56
N LEU A 84 -5.53 10.10 10.59
CA LEU A 84 -4.26 10.08 11.27
C LEU A 84 -3.29 9.18 10.51
N GLU A 85 -2.25 9.78 9.94
CA GLU A 85 -1.09 9.11 9.36
C GLU A 85 -0.07 8.95 10.48
N SER A 86 -0.28 7.96 11.37
CA SER A 86 0.56 7.80 12.55
C SER A 86 1.79 6.99 12.22
N GLY A 87 2.91 7.68 12.29
CA GLY A 87 4.19 7.06 12.15
C GLY A 87 4.67 6.17 13.29
N THR A 88 4.00 6.12 14.44
CA THR A 88 4.41 5.22 15.54
C THR A 88 3.22 4.61 16.26
N GLY A 89 2.09 4.47 15.57
CA GLY A 89 0.83 4.00 16.16
C GLY A 89 0.81 2.51 16.50
N LEU A 90 1.68 1.72 15.87
CA LEU A 90 1.77 0.28 16.09
C LEU A 90 3.05 -0.06 16.88
N PRO A 91 2.97 -0.94 17.90
CA PRO A 91 4.17 -1.41 18.59
C PRO A 91 5.05 -2.24 17.64
N GLY A 92 6.35 -2.27 17.90
CA GLY A 92 7.30 -3.13 17.19
C GLY A 92 8.60 -2.43 16.83
N ARG A 93 9.67 -3.20 16.67
CA ARG A 93 11.00 -2.67 16.34
C ARG A 93 11.06 -1.98 14.97
N CYS A 94 10.21 -2.40 14.03
CA CYS A 94 10.17 -1.91 12.65
C CYS A 94 9.16 -0.77 12.44
N ASN A 95 8.33 -0.48 13.46
CA ASN A 95 7.31 0.58 13.50
C ASN A 95 7.78 1.76 14.38
N ASN A 96 9.05 2.14 14.25
CA ASN A 96 9.65 3.18 15.07
C ASN A 96 10.31 4.24 14.18
N ARG A 97 9.98 5.51 14.43
CA ARG A 97 10.59 6.67 13.75
C ARG A 97 12.10 6.74 13.88
N GLN A 98 12.66 6.10 14.90
CA GLN A 98 14.09 5.92 15.08
C GLN A 98 14.38 4.43 15.22
N PRO A 99 14.69 3.73 14.11
CA PRO A 99 15.07 2.33 14.15
C PRO A 99 16.25 2.12 15.09
N ALA A 100 16.18 1.08 15.92
CA ALA A 100 17.24 0.72 16.85
C ALA A 100 18.04 -0.47 16.29
N PRO A 101 19.35 -0.60 16.62
CA PRO A 101 20.14 -1.76 16.24
C PRO A 101 19.44 -3.08 16.59
N PRO A 102 19.48 -4.10 15.71
CA PRO A 102 20.33 -4.22 14.52
C PRO A 102 19.77 -3.55 13.24
N LEU A 103 18.68 -2.79 13.34
CA LEU A 103 18.07 -2.12 12.19
C LEU A 103 18.86 -0.86 11.78
N ASN A 104 18.69 -0.43 10.53
CA ASN A 104 19.36 0.76 10.01
C ASN A 104 18.74 2.03 10.60
N ALA A 105 19.39 2.62 11.61
CA ALA A 105 18.96 3.85 12.28
C ALA A 105 18.88 5.08 11.35
N ASN A 106 19.55 5.04 10.19
CA ASN A 106 19.56 6.14 9.22
C ASN A 106 18.59 5.94 8.06
N ALA A 107 17.83 4.84 8.04
CA ALA A 107 16.95 4.48 6.92
C ALA A 107 15.93 5.56 6.56
N PHE A 108 15.58 6.42 7.51
CA PHE A 108 14.54 7.45 7.35
C PHE A 108 15.08 8.89 7.39
N GLY A 109 16.41 9.08 7.40
CA GLY A 109 17.01 10.42 7.48
C GLY A 109 16.94 11.09 8.86
N GLY A 110 16.52 10.35 9.89
CA GLY A 110 16.41 10.80 11.27
C GLY A 110 14.97 10.95 11.77
N ALA A 111 14.81 11.04 13.09
CA ALA A 111 13.49 11.00 13.75
C ALA A 111 12.55 12.17 13.40
N PHE A 112 13.09 13.29 12.90
CA PHE A 112 12.34 14.50 12.52
C PHE A 112 12.48 14.84 11.04
N SER A 113 13.00 13.91 10.22
CA SER A 113 13.06 14.12 8.78
C SER A 113 11.65 14.21 8.21
N THR A 114 11.44 15.14 7.29
CA THR A 114 10.20 15.24 6.51
C THR A 114 10.00 14.04 5.58
N THR A 115 11.06 13.28 5.31
CA THR A 115 11.02 12.04 4.52
C THR A 115 10.85 10.79 5.38
N ASN A 116 10.75 10.94 6.70
CA ASN A 116 10.54 9.81 7.58
C ASN A 116 9.07 9.38 7.48
N PRO A 117 8.77 8.15 7.01
CA PRO A 117 7.39 7.67 6.89
C PRO A 117 6.71 7.54 8.26
N PHE A 118 7.50 7.61 9.33
CA PHE A 118 7.03 7.56 10.70
C PHE A 118 6.92 8.95 11.37
N THR A 119 6.97 10.03 10.60
CA THR A 119 6.55 11.35 11.09
C THR A 119 5.03 11.41 11.08
N PRO A 120 4.38 11.65 12.23
CA PRO A 120 2.92 11.70 12.30
C PRO A 120 2.37 12.93 11.57
N ASP A 121 1.24 12.74 10.89
CA ASP A 121 0.50 13.80 10.22
C ASP A 121 -1.02 13.56 10.34
N ILE A 122 -1.80 14.63 10.15
CA ILE A 122 -3.24 14.56 9.97
C ILE A 122 -3.56 15.16 8.60
N VAL A 123 -4.13 14.32 7.75
CA VAL A 123 -4.63 14.70 6.43
C VAL A 123 -6.15 14.78 6.45
N VAL A 124 -6.71 15.75 5.73
CA VAL A 124 -8.15 16.02 5.74
C VAL A 124 -8.73 15.75 4.35
N PHE A 125 -9.85 15.04 4.30
CA PHE A 125 -10.61 14.80 3.08
C PHE A 125 -12.00 15.42 3.17
N ASP A 126 -12.54 15.83 2.03
CA ASP A 126 -13.98 16.13 1.92
C ASP A 126 -14.81 14.84 1.87
N GLN A 127 -16.13 15.00 1.85
CA GLN A 127 -17.10 13.90 1.78
C GLN A 127 -16.98 13.00 0.53
N ASN A 128 -16.26 13.45 -0.50
CA ASN A 128 -16.05 12.71 -1.73
C ASN A 128 -14.67 12.04 -1.77
N GLY A 129 -13.91 12.11 -0.68
CA GLY A 129 -12.57 11.54 -0.62
C GLY A 129 -11.47 12.41 -1.25
N ASN A 130 -11.77 13.67 -1.60
CA ASN A 130 -10.73 14.55 -2.13
C ASN A 130 -9.95 15.18 -1.00
N ARG A 131 -8.61 15.06 -1.06
CA ARG A 131 -7.71 15.68 -0.09
C ARG A 131 -7.88 17.20 -0.11
N GLN A 132 -8.20 17.76 1.04
CA GLN A 132 -8.24 19.19 1.27
C GLN A 132 -6.81 19.64 1.63
N SER A 133 -6.34 20.72 1.02
CA SER A 133 -4.98 21.26 1.23
C SER A 133 -4.69 21.52 2.71
N GLY A 134 -3.56 21.01 3.20
CA GLY A 134 -2.99 21.29 4.52
C GLY A 134 -2.72 20.01 5.33
N THR A 135 -1.46 19.79 5.69
CA THR A 135 -1.09 19.00 6.87
C THR A 135 -1.45 19.83 8.09
N ILE A 136 -2.04 19.23 9.13
CA ILE A 136 -2.26 19.93 10.41
C ILE A 136 -1.04 19.74 11.36
N GLY A 137 0.01 19.06 10.87
CA GLY A 137 1.31 18.89 11.53
C GLY A 137 2.42 19.75 10.95
#